data_AF-A0A957DPM3-F1
#
_entry.id   AF-A0A957DPM3-F1
#
_cell.length_a   1.000
_cell.length_b   1.000
_cell.length_c   1.000
_cell.angle_alpha   90.00
_cell.angle_beta   90.00
_cell.angle_gamma   90.00
#
_symmetry.space_group_name_H-M   'P 1'
#
loop_
_entity.id
_entity.type
_entity.pdbx_description
1 polymer ?
#
loop_
_entity_poly.entity_id
_entity_poly.type
_entity_poly.pdbx_seq_one_letter_code
_entity_poly.pdbx_strand_id
1 'polypeptide(L)'
;MSYSPEEIEALVRQVVNRVIGEKAATSPTTPSIGKRPLIDADFINQLLPNTTFATPPNALITPLARQAALERHIQLESQSNTIPIVAPSGKPIIAIGADHGGYGLKEALKKMLMAASPGYEVVDCGTHSTDSVDYPDFAYAVAQLVGTGRAWRGIIIDGAGIGSCMTANKVPGVLAAMCYDQATAVNSREHNNANVLTLGAGLIGANLAQQIVQTWLTTDFGGDRHARRVDKILAIEKRFNK
;
A
#
# COMPACT_ATOMS: atom_id res chain seq x y z
N MET A 1 18.63 22.91 -12.66
CA MET A 1 18.68 23.94 -11.60
C MET A 1 18.58 23.21 -10.27
N SER A 2 19.42 23.52 -9.29
CA SER A 2 19.29 22.96 -7.94
C SER A 2 18.35 23.84 -7.13
N TYR A 3 17.23 23.29 -6.67
CA TYR A 3 16.30 23.98 -5.78
C TYR A 3 16.88 24.07 -4.36
N SER A 4 16.61 25.17 -3.68
CA SER A 4 16.81 25.32 -2.25
C SER A 4 15.83 24.43 -1.45
N PRO A 5 16.17 24.04 -0.21
CA PRO A 5 15.25 23.29 0.65
C PRO A 5 13.87 23.95 0.81
N GLU A 6 13.85 25.29 0.89
CA GLU A 6 12.63 26.09 1.02
C GLU A 6 11.76 26.04 -0.26
N GLU A 7 12.39 26.05 -1.44
CA GLU A 7 11.70 25.90 -2.73
C GLU A 7 11.11 24.49 -2.89
N ILE A 8 11.85 23.45 -2.47
CA ILE A 8 11.37 22.06 -2.48
C ILE A 8 10.15 21.93 -1.57
N GLU A 9 10.21 22.48 -0.36
CA GLU A 9 9.10 22.42 0.58
C GLU A 9 7.86 23.17 0.07
N ALA A 10 8.05 24.34 -0.55
CA ALA A 10 6.95 25.11 -1.13
C ALA A 10 6.27 24.38 -2.29
N LEU A 11 7.05 23.76 -3.18
CA LEU A 11 6.54 22.98 -4.32
C LEU A 11 5.70 21.79 -3.83
N VAL A 12 6.24 21.04 -2.87
CA VAL A 12 5.56 19.90 -2.24
C VAL A 12 4.26 20.34 -1.58
N ARG A 13 4.28 21.42 -0.79
CA ARG A 13 3.08 21.96 -0.14
C ARG A 13 2.02 22.41 -1.15
N GLN A 14 2.41 23.03 -2.26
CA GLN A 14 1.47 23.47 -3.29
C GLN A 14 0.74 22.28 -3.93
N VAL A 15 1.46 21.19 -4.21
CA VAL A 15 0.87 19.97 -4.79
C VAL A 15 -0.04 19.29 -3.77
N VAL A 16 0.41 19.13 -2.52
CA VAL A 16 -0.41 18.58 -1.44
C VAL A 16 -1.69 19.37 -1.23
N ASN A 17 -1.61 20.70 -1.17
CA ASN A 17 -2.77 21.55 -0.93
C ASN A 17 -3.75 21.52 -2.10
N ARG A 18 -3.25 21.41 -3.34
CA ARG A 18 -4.08 21.23 -4.53
C ARG A 18 -4.79 19.87 -4.53
N VAL A 19 -4.14 18.82 -4.03
CA VAL A 19 -4.68 17.45 -4.07
C VAL A 19 -5.64 17.15 -2.91
N ILE A 20 -5.40 17.69 -1.71
CA ILE A 20 -6.05 17.16 -0.49
C ILE A 20 -6.95 18.16 0.24
N GLY A 21 -6.85 19.47 -0.01
CA GLY A 21 -7.62 20.49 0.71
C GLY A 21 -7.27 20.57 2.21
N GLU A 22 -7.16 21.77 2.76
CA GLU A 22 -6.81 21.96 4.17
C GLU A 22 -7.90 21.41 5.10
N LYS A 23 -7.61 20.30 5.80
CA LYS A 23 -8.04 20.04 7.20
C LYS A 23 -7.47 18.73 7.73
N ALA A 24 -6.47 18.82 8.60
CA ALA A 24 -6.17 17.78 9.59
C ALA A 24 -5.41 18.39 10.78
N ALA A 25 -6.15 18.70 11.84
CA ALA A 25 -5.60 18.91 13.16
C ALA A 25 -6.49 18.17 14.15
N THR A 26 -6.13 16.93 14.51
CA THR A 26 -6.46 16.32 15.80
C THR A 26 -5.50 15.18 16.11
N SER A 27 -4.97 15.20 17.33
CA SER A 27 -3.88 14.40 17.89
C SER A 27 -4.28 12.92 18.14
N PRO A 28 -3.35 11.95 18.06
CA PRO A 28 -3.63 10.57 18.41
C PRO A 28 -3.47 10.33 19.92
N THR A 29 -4.55 9.98 20.61
CA THR A 29 -4.50 9.35 21.93
C THR A 29 -4.03 7.91 21.80
N THR A 30 -2.90 7.57 22.41
CA THR A 30 -2.31 6.23 22.44
C THR A 30 -3.19 5.26 23.26
N PRO A 31 -3.69 4.14 22.69
CA PRO A 31 -4.33 3.10 23.49
C PRO A 31 -3.27 2.23 24.17
N SER A 32 -3.50 1.88 25.43
CA SER A 32 -2.66 0.98 26.22
C SER A 32 -2.52 -0.40 25.56
N ILE A 33 -1.29 -0.91 25.46
CA ILE A 33 -0.98 -2.21 24.87
C ILE A 33 -1.44 -3.33 25.83
N GLY A 34 -2.62 -3.89 25.58
CA GLY A 34 -3.01 -5.18 26.15
C GLY A 34 -2.11 -6.31 25.63
N LYS A 35 -1.93 -7.37 26.42
CA LYS A 35 -1.16 -8.58 26.00
C LYS A 35 -1.71 -9.13 24.68
N ARG A 36 -0.85 -9.33 23.68
CA ARG A 36 -1.23 -9.94 22.40
C ARG A 36 -1.68 -11.39 22.64
N PRO A 37 -2.88 -11.80 22.19
CA PRO A 37 -3.32 -13.19 22.29
C PRO A 37 -2.36 -14.13 21.54
N LEU A 38 -2.01 -15.28 22.12
CA LEU A 38 -1.18 -16.31 21.47
C LEU A 38 -2.09 -17.44 20.96
N ILE A 39 -1.94 -17.79 19.69
CA ILE A 39 -2.53 -18.98 19.06
C ILE A 39 -1.39 -19.94 18.77
N ASP A 40 -1.30 -21.02 19.54
CA ASP A 40 -0.32 -22.08 19.36
C ASP A 40 -0.94 -23.36 18.74
N ALA A 41 -0.11 -24.39 18.55
CA ALA A 41 -0.56 -25.64 17.95
C ALA A 41 -1.59 -26.36 18.83
N ASP A 42 -1.46 -26.28 20.14
CA ASP A 42 -2.38 -26.94 21.08
C ASP A 42 -3.77 -26.31 21.00
N PHE A 43 -3.85 -24.99 20.88
CA PHE A 43 -5.10 -24.28 20.61
C PHE A 43 -5.74 -24.76 19.29
N ILE A 44 -4.96 -24.79 18.20
CA ILE A 44 -5.46 -25.23 16.89
C ILE A 44 -5.90 -26.69 16.90
N ASN A 45 -5.20 -27.56 17.63
CA ASN A 45 -5.53 -28.99 17.77
C ASN A 45 -6.85 -29.24 18.50
N GLN A 46 -7.36 -28.26 19.25
CA GLN A 46 -8.66 -28.33 19.92
C GLN A 46 -9.84 -27.93 19.01
N LEU A 47 -9.58 -27.25 17.89
CA LEU A 47 -10.61 -26.87 16.92
C LEU A 47 -11.10 -28.08 16.12
N LEU A 48 -12.26 -27.97 15.47
CA LEU A 48 -12.77 -28.99 14.57
C LEU A 48 -12.04 -28.94 13.21
N PRO A 49 -11.63 -30.07 12.62
CA PRO A 49 -11.10 -30.10 11.26
C PRO A 49 -12.10 -29.57 10.22
N ASN A 50 -11.61 -29.10 9.08
CA ASN A 50 -12.43 -28.56 7.98
C ASN A 50 -13.30 -27.35 8.37
N THR A 51 -12.86 -26.55 9.34
CA THR A 51 -13.59 -25.35 9.79
C THR A 51 -12.84 -24.07 9.46
N THR A 52 -13.52 -22.94 9.59
CA THR A 52 -12.92 -21.62 9.55
C THR A 52 -12.82 -21.06 10.96
N PHE A 53 -11.64 -20.57 11.33
CA PHE A 53 -11.38 -19.92 12.61
C PHE A 53 -10.95 -18.46 12.38
N ALA A 54 -11.78 -17.53 12.85
CA ALA A 54 -11.47 -16.11 12.85
C ALA A 54 -10.46 -15.81 13.96
N THR A 55 -9.24 -15.42 13.60
CA THR A 55 -8.19 -15.13 14.58
C THR A 55 -8.43 -13.75 15.21
N PRO A 56 -8.29 -13.58 16.54
CA PRO A 56 -8.44 -12.28 17.18
C PRO A 56 -7.50 -11.23 16.58
N PRO A 57 -7.91 -9.94 16.55
CA PRO A 57 -7.03 -8.86 16.11
C PRO A 57 -5.71 -8.85 16.89
N ASN A 58 -4.58 -8.68 16.20
CA ASN A 58 -3.23 -8.71 16.79
C ASN A 58 -2.78 -10.05 17.41
N ALA A 59 -3.49 -11.17 17.17
CA ALA A 59 -3.04 -12.46 17.68
C ALA A 59 -1.69 -12.87 17.07
N LEU A 60 -0.78 -13.35 17.93
CA LEU A 60 0.44 -14.02 17.50
C LEU A 60 0.11 -15.48 17.21
N ILE A 61 0.27 -15.90 15.97
CA ILE A 61 0.05 -17.29 15.55
C ILE A 61 1.41 -17.97 15.40
N THR A 62 1.64 -19.07 16.10
CA THR A 62 2.93 -19.77 16.02
C THR A 62 3.06 -20.53 14.69
N PRO A 63 4.29 -20.80 14.20
CA PRO A 63 4.48 -21.61 13.00
C PRO A 63 3.84 -23.01 13.10
N LEU A 64 3.94 -23.64 14.27
CA LEU A 64 3.32 -24.95 14.52
C LEU A 64 1.78 -24.87 14.50
N ALA A 65 1.19 -23.76 14.96
CA ALA A 65 -0.24 -23.53 14.86
C ALA A 65 -0.73 -23.48 13.40
N ARG A 66 0.02 -22.83 12.52
CA ARG A 66 -0.31 -22.77 11.08
C ARG A 66 -0.18 -24.12 10.40
N GLN A 67 0.85 -24.89 10.77
CA GLN A 67 1.02 -26.25 10.27
C GLN A 67 -0.14 -27.15 10.72
N ALA A 68 -0.49 -27.12 12.01
CA ALA A 68 -1.63 -27.88 12.54
C ALA A 68 -2.95 -27.48 11.86
N ALA A 69 -3.13 -26.20 11.53
CA ALA A 69 -4.31 -25.72 10.81
C ALA A 69 -4.37 -26.29 9.38
N LEU A 70 -3.24 -26.29 8.67
CA LEU A 70 -3.14 -26.87 7.31
C LEU A 70 -3.45 -28.37 7.30
N GLU A 71 -2.84 -29.14 8.20
CA GLU A 71 -3.02 -30.59 8.32
C GLU A 71 -4.47 -30.99 8.63
N ARG A 72 -5.20 -30.11 9.32
CA ARG A 72 -6.59 -30.32 9.73
C ARG A 72 -7.60 -29.57 8.85
N HIS A 73 -7.14 -28.98 7.75
CA HIS A 73 -7.95 -28.17 6.83
C HIS A 73 -8.73 -27.04 7.53
N ILE A 74 -8.13 -26.42 8.54
CA ILE A 74 -8.70 -25.28 9.25
C ILE A 74 -8.24 -23.99 8.57
N GLN A 75 -9.18 -23.20 8.06
CA GLN A 75 -8.87 -21.89 7.49
C GLN A 75 -8.74 -20.85 8.59
N LEU A 76 -7.56 -20.21 8.69
CA LEU A 76 -7.32 -19.12 9.63
C LEU A 76 -7.68 -17.79 8.96
N GLU A 77 -8.84 -17.24 9.27
CA GLU A 77 -9.23 -15.90 8.82
C GLU A 77 -8.62 -14.86 9.77
N SER A 78 -7.50 -14.26 9.35
CA SER A 78 -7.01 -13.09 10.05
C SER A 78 -7.90 -11.90 9.74
N GLN A 79 -8.43 -11.25 10.78
CA GLN A 79 -8.79 -9.84 10.66
C GLN A 79 -7.49 -9.10 10.37
N SER A 80 -7.21 -8.86 9.09
CA SER A 80 -6.07 -8.10 8.66
C SER A 80 -6.17 -6.73 9.32
N ASN A 81 -5.17 -6.38 10.12
CA ASN A 81 -5.10 -5.05 10.74
C ASN A 81 -4.87 -3.92 9.73
N THR A 82 -4.97 -4.19 8.43
CA THR A 82 -5.24 -3.17 7.44
C THR A 82 -6.74 -3.05 7.28
N ILE A 83 -7.41 -2.43 8.26
CA ILE A 83 -8.75 -1.90 8.03
C ILE A 83 -8.61 -1.03 6.78
N PRO A 84 -9.31 -1.34 5.66
CA PRO A 84 -9.29 -0.46 4.51
C PRO A 84 -9.72 0.92 5.02
N ILE A 85 -9.00 1.97 4.67
CA ILE A 85 -9.56 3.30 4.88
C ILE A 85 -10.72 3.40 3.91
N VAL A 86 -11.91 3.26 4.49
CA VAL A 86 -13.17 3.24 3.79
C VAL A 86 -13.64 4.68 3.69
N ALA A 87 -13.82 5.16 2.46
CA ALA A 87 -14.48 6.44 2.23
C ALA A 87 -15.91 6.41 2.81
N PRO A 88 -16.58 7.56 3.01
CA PRO A 88 -17.99 7.59 3.41
C PRO A 88 -18.91 6.72 2.51
N SER A 89 -18.47 6.46 1.28
CA SER A 89 -19.12 5.59 0.29
C SER A 89 -19.05 4.09 0.59
N GLY A 90 -18.30 3.63 1.58
CA GLY A 90 -18.12 2.20 1.87
C GLY A 90 -17.00 1.53 1.05
N LYS A 91 -16.34 2.25 0.13
CA LYS A 91 -15.31 1.70 -0.77
C LYS A 91 -13.88 1.98 -0.29
N PRO A 92 -12.92 1.08 -0.54
CA PRO A 92 -11.50 1.37 -0.29
C PRO A 92 -11.00 2.50 -1.19
N ILE A 93 -10.19 3.40 -0.63
CA ILE A 93 -9.60 4.53 -1.35
C ILE A 93 -8.24 4.16 -1.96
N ILE A 94 -8.07 4.39 -3.26
CA ILE A 94 -6.79 4.28 -3.96
C ILE A 94 -6.33 5.68 -4.38
N ALA A 95 -5.18 6.11 -3.88
CA ALA A 95 -4.49 7.29 -4.42
C ALA A 95 -3.72 6.88 -5.67
N ILE A 96 -3.86 7.64 -6.76
CA ILE A 96 -3.13 7.38 -8.01
C ILE A 96 -2.47 8.65 -8.52
N GLY A 97 -1.23 8.54 -8.99
CA GLY A 97 -0.47 9.66 -9.51
C GLY A 97 0.46 9.25 -10.65
N ALA A 98 0.88 10.22 -11.45
CA ALA A 98 1.83 10.01 -12.52
C ALA A 98 2.58 11.28 -12.90
N ASP A 99 3.77 11.14 -13.48
CA ASP A 99 4.33 12.21 -14.32
C ASP A 99 3.71 12.19 -15.72
N HIS A 100 4.19 13.08 -16.58
CA HIS A 100 3.74 13.19 -17.96
C HIS A 100 3.93 11.91 -18.79
N GLY A 101 5.00 11.13 -18.54
CA GLY A 101 5.24 9.85 -19.19
C GLY A 101 4.24 8.77 -18.76
N GLY A 102 3.76 8.85 -17.51
CA GLY A 102 2.76 7.94 -16.96
C GLY A 102 1.30 8.33 -17.18
N TYR A 103 1.02 9.56 -17.62
CA TYR A 103 -0.34 10.14 -17.68
C TYR A 103 -1.35 9.26 -18.41
N GLY A 104 -1.03 8.77 -19.62
CA GLY A 104 -1.93 7.94 -20.41
C GLY A 104 -2.29 6.61 -19.72
N LEU A 105 -1.30 5.97 -19.08
CA LEU A 105 -1.52 4.73 -18.34
C LEU A 105 -2.32 4.97 -17.05
N LYS A 106 -2.07 6.08 -16.35
CA LYS A 106 -2.87 6.49 -15.18
C LYS A 106 -4.35 6.60 -15.53
N GLU A 107 -4.69 7.30 -16.61
CA GLU A 107 -6.10 7.47 -16.99
C GLU A 107 -6.78 6.14 -17.35
N ALA A 108 -6.04 5.21 -17.98
CA ALA A 108 -6.55 3.87 -18.25
C ALA A 108 -6.80 3.07 -16.95
N LEU A 109 -5.85 3.11 -16.01
CA LEU A 109 -5.97 2.41 -14.73
C LEU A 109 -7.07 3.00 -13.85
N LYS A 110 -7.23 4.32 -13.81
CA LYS A 110 -8.35 4.99 -13.11
C LYS A 110 -9.70 4.41 -13.54
N LYS A 111 -9.93 4.31 -14.85
CA LYS A 111 -11.17 3.74 -15.40
C LYS A 111 -11.37 2.30 -14.96
N MET A 112 -10.32 1.47 -15.04
CA MET A 112 -10.38 0.07 -14.61
C MET A 112 -10.72 -0.07 -13.11
N LEU A 113 -10.07 0.72 -12.24
CA LEU A 113 -10.30 0.70 -10.79
C LEU A 113 -11.74 1.10 -10.43
N MET A 114 -12.26 2.15 -11.07
CA MET A 114 -13.63 2.60 -10.83
C MET A 114 -14.67 1.60 -11.36
N ALA A 115 -14.38 0.90 -12.45
CA ALA A 115 -15.27 -0.07 -13.10
C ALA A 115 -15.22 -1.47 -12.48
N ALA A 116 -14.23 -1.77 -11.62
CA ALA A 116 -14.17 -3.04 -10.91
C ALA A 116 -15.41 -3.26 -10.01
N SER A 117 -15.67 -4.51 -9.60
CA SER A 117 -16.75 -4.84 -8.67
C SER A 117 -16.15 -5.39 -7.37
N PRO A 118 -16.37 -4.74 -6.20
CA PRO A 118 -17.27 -3.60 -5.92
C PRO A 118 -16.75 -2.21 -6.36
N GLY A 119 -15.52 -2.15 -6.88
CA GLY A 119 -14.87 -0.94 -7.38
C GLY A 119 -14.18 -0.14 -6.27
N TYR A 120 -13.39 0.85 -6.66
CA TYR A 120 -12.60 1.67 -5.74
C TYR A 120 -12.97 3.14 -5.85
N GLU A 121 -12.82 3.87 -4.74
CA GLU A 121 -12.79 5.33 -4.79
C GLU A 121 -11.37 5.77 -5.15
N VAL A 122 -11.23 6.62 -6.16
CA VAL A 122 -9.92 6.98 -6.71
C VAL A 122 -9.63 8.46 -6.46
N VAL A 123 -8.54 8.71 -5.74
CA VAL A 123 -8.00 10.07 -5.54
C VAL A 123 -6.87 10.29 -6.55
N ASP A 124 -7.16 11.05 -7.60
CA ASP A 124 -6.17 11.39 -8.63
C ASP A 124 -5.28 12.56 -8.16
N CYS A 125 -4.03 12.27 -7.87
CA CYS A 125 -3.03 13.24 -7.42
C CYS A 125 -2.38 14.01 -8.58
N GLY A 126 -2.82 13.78 -9.82
CA GLY A 126 -2.21 14.32 -11.03
C GLY A 126 -1.06 13.46 -11.54
N THR A 127 -0.33 13.86 -12.58
CA THR A 127 -0.59 15.04 -13.41
C THR A 127 -1.90 14.91 -14.20
N HIS A 128 -2.37 16.01 -14.78
CA HIS A 128 -3.66 16.08 -15.49
C HIS A 128 -3.48 16.35 -17.00
N SER A 129 -2.25 16.31 -17.50
CA SER A 129 -1.93 16.47 -18.92
C SER A 129 -0.65 15.72 -19.28
N THR A 130 -0.31 15.75 -20.57
CA THR A 130 0.97 15.25 -21.10
C THR A 130 2.10 16.28 -21.01
N ASP A 131 1.85 17.44 -20.39
CA ASP A 131 2.86 18.50 -20.27
C ASP A 131 3.96 18.08 -19.30
N SER A 132 5.20 18.43 -19.62
CA SER A 132 6.35 18.02 -18.82
C SER A 132 6.24 18.51 -17.38
N VAL A 133 6.49 17.58 -16.46
CA VAL A 133 6.41 17.77 -15.00
C VAL A 133 7.38 16.79 -14.33
N ASP A 134 7.67 17.04 -13.05
CA ASP A 134 8.62 16.25 -12.26
C ASP A 134 7.89 15.15 -11.46
N TYR A 135 8.30 13.89 -11.65
CA TYR A 135 7.69 12.75 -10.96
C TYR A 135 7.72 12.82 -9.41
N PRO A 136 8.73 13.42 -8.72
CA PRO A 136 8.78 13.39 -7.26
C PRO A 136 7.54 14.02 -6.60
N ASP A 137 6.97 15.05 -7.22
CA ASP A 137 5.81 15.78 -6.69
C ASP A 137 4.58 14.88 -6.58
N PHE A 138 4.28 14.17 -7.66
CA PHE A 138 3.12 13.26 -7.73
C PHE A 138 3.38 11.99 -6.92
N ALA A 139 4.61 11.49 -6.94
CA ALA A 139 5.00 10.35 -6.12
C ALA A 139 4.84 10.66 -4.62
N TYR A 140 5.28 11.84 -4.18
CA TYR A 140 5.11 12.30 -2.81
C TYR A 140 3.64 12.50 -2.45
N ALA A 141 2.82 13.10 -3.31
CA ALA A 141 1.40 13.31 -3.05
C ALA A 141 0.65 11.99 -2.78
N VAL A 142 0.89 10.97 -3.61
CA VAL A 142 0.33 9.62 -3.41
C VAL A 142 0.88 8.98 -2.13
N ALA A 143 2.21 9.00 -1.95
CA ALA A 143 2.87 8.41 -0.80
C ALA A 143 2.42 9.05 0.52
N GLN A 144 2.21 10.36 0.55
CA GLN A 144 1.71 11.08 1.73
C GLN A 144 0.29 10.63 2.08
N LEU A 145 -0.61 10.47 1.11
CA LEU A 145 -1.97 9.97 1.37
C LEU A 145 -1.94 8.56 1.98
N VAL A 146 -1.09 7.67 1.47
CA VAL A 146 -0.93 6.31 2.00
C VAL A 146 -0.29 6.33 3.40
N GLY A 147 0.83 7.02 3.56
CA GLY A 147 1.58 7.08 4.83
C GLY A 147 0.80 7.74 5.97
N THR A 148 -0.07 8.70 5.65
CA THR A 148 -0.97 9.35 6.63
C THR A 148 -2.28 8.58 6.87
N GLY A 149 -2.50 7.46 6.18
CA GLY A 149 -3.74 6.70 6.30
C GLY A 149 -4.97 7.42 5.75
N ARG A 150 -4.80 8.31 4.76
CA ARG A 150 -5.90 8.92 3.98
C ARG A 150 -6.25 8.12 2.72
N ALA A 151 -5.38 7.22 2.30
CA ALA A 151 -5.64 6.23 1.25
C ALA A 151 -5.24 4.83 1.72
N TRP A 152 -6.00 3.81 1.29
CA TRP A 152 -5.69 2.42 1.60
C TRP A 152 -4.45 1.93 0.85
N ARG A 153 -4.33 2.31 -0.42
CA ARG A 153 -3.21 1.96 -1.30
C ARG A 153 -2.86 3.12 -2.25
N GLY A 154 -1.61 3.10 -2.73
CA GLY A 154 -1.12 4.05 -3.72
C GLY A 154 -0.67 3.36 -5.00
N ILE A 155 -0.89 4.00 -6.15
CA ILE A 155 -0.34 3.59 -7.45
C ILE A 155 0.35 4.81 -8.08
N ILE A 156 1.61 4.69 -8.46
CA ILE A 156 2.38 5.78 -9.08
C ILE A 156 2.95 5.31 -10.42
N ILE A 157 2.79 6.10 -11.47
CA ILE A 157 3.30 5.76 -12.80
C ILE A 157 4.25 6.84 -13.29
N ASP A 158 5.47 6.47 -13.64
CA ASP A 158 6.36 7.34 -14.41
C ASP A 158 6.88 6.61 -15.64
N GLY A 159 7.84 7.18 -16.38
CA GLY A 159 8.42 6.52 -17.55
C GLY A 159 8.96 5.11 -17.26
N ALA A 160 9.67 4.93 -16.15
CA ALA A 160 10.26 3.64 -15.73
C ALA A 160 9.66 3.08 -14.44
N GLY A 161 8.98 3.86 -13.62
CA GLY A 161 8.51 3.54 -12.27
C GLY A 161 9.60 3.62 -11.19
N ILE A 162 10.87 3.85 -11.57
CA ILE A 162 12.03 3.81 -10.67
C ILE A 162 12.09 5.06 -9.78
N GLY A 163 12.04 6.24 -10.40
CA GLY A 163 12.17 7.52 -9.69
C GLY A 163 11.04 7.72 -8.69
N SER A 164 9.82 7.40 -9.10
CA SER A 164 8.65 7.41 -8.22
C SER A 164 8.78 6.42 -7.06
N CYS A 165 9.32 5.22 -7.29
CA CYS A 165 9.53 4.23 -6.23
C CYS A 165 10.54 4.74 -5.19
N MET A 166 11.65 5.30 -5.65
CA MET A 166 12.67 5.89 -4.78
C MET A 166 12.11 7.04 -3.95
N THR A 167 11.29 7.90 -4.56
CA THR A 167 10.67 9.05 -3.89
C THR A 167 9.64 8.60 -2.86
N ALA A 168 8.72 7.70 -3.23
CA ALA A 168 7.65 7.24 -2.36
C ALA A 168 8.20 6.59 -1.08
N ASN A 169 9.27 5.78 -1.20
CA ASN A 169 9.96 5.16 -0.05
C ASN A 169 10.69 6.16 0.87
N LYS A 170 10.71 7.48 0.56
CA LYS A 170 11.18 8.51 1.50
C LYS A 170 10.10 8.97 2.47
N VAL A 171 8.84 8.64 2.21
CA VAL A 171 7.71 9.02 3.07
C VAL A 171 7.56 7.98 4.18
N PRO A 172 7.55 8.39 5.47
CA PRO A 172 7.39 7.45 6.57
C PRO A 172 6.14 6.58 6.47
N GLY A 173 6.30 5.28 6.74
CA GLY A 173 5.23 4.29 6.67
C GLY A 173 4.88 3.81 5.26
N VAL A 174 5.58 4.29 4.23
CA VAL A 174 5.41 3.83 2.84
C VAL A 174 6.40 2.71 2.52
N LEU A 175 5.87 1.64 1.97
CA LEU A 175 6.61 0.52 1.40
C LEU A 175 6.22 0.44 -0.08
N ALA A 176 6.95 1.17 -0.91
CA ALA A 176 6.71 1.22 -2.34
C ALA A 176 7.50 0.12 -3.06
N ALA A 177 6.82 -0.58 -3.97
CA ALA A 177 7.43 -1.61 -4.80
C ALA A 177 7.17 -1.32 -6.28
N MET A 178 8.24 -1.42 -7.07
CA MET A 178 8.17 -1.33 -8.52
C MET A 178 7.96 -2.73 -9.10
N CYS A 179 6.96 -2.89 -9.96
CA CYS A 179 6.62 -4.20 -10.54
C CYS A 179 6.42 -4.08 -12.05
N TYR A 180 6.98 -5.03 -12.80
CA TYR A 180 6.81 -5.13 -14.26
C TYR A 180 6.12 -6.43 -14.70
N ASP A 181 5.78 -7.30 -13.75
CA ASP A 181 5.06 -8.54 -13.99
C ASP A 181 4.20 -8.92 -12.76
N GLN A 182 3.38 -9.95 -12.92
CA GLN A 182 2.50 -10.43 -11.84
C GLN A 182 3.30 -11.08 -10.70
N ALA A 183 4.44 -11.70 -10.99
CA ALA A 183 5.25 -12.38 -9.96
C ALA A 183 5.86 -11.38 -8.96
N THR A 184 6.38 -10.27 -9.47
CA THR A 184 6.88 -9.15 -8.66
C THR A 184 5.75 -8.46 -7.90
N ALA A 185 4.56 -8.32 -8.50
CA ALA A 185 3.38 -7.82 -7.79
C ALA A 185 2.99 -8.71 -6.61
N VAL A 186 2.89 -10.03 -6.80
CA VAL A 186 2.61 -11.00 -5.73
C VAL A 186 3.67 -10.89 -4.63
N ASN A 187 4.95 -10.98 -5.00
CA ASN A 187 6.05 -10.92 -4.03
C ASN A 187 6.04 -9.61 -3.23
N SER A 188 5.80 -8.47 -3.88
CA SER A 188 5.75 -7.18 -3.20
C SER A 188 4.68 -7.13 -2.11
N ARG A 189 3.50 -7.72 -2.35
CA ARG A 189 2.40 -7.79 -1.39
C ARG A 189 2.65 -8.85 -0.34
N GLU A 190 2.81 -10.09 -0.76
CA GLU A 190 2.89 -11.26 0.11
C GLU A 190 4.09 -11.16 1.06
N HIS A 191 5.26 -10.74 0.55
CA HIS A 191 6.50 -10.77 1.32
C HIS A 191 6.89 -9.44 1.94
N ASN A 192 6.50 -8.33 1.34
CA ASN A 192 6.99 -6.99 1.73
C ASN A 192 5.87 -6.08 2.22
N ASN A 193 4.62 -6.54 2.19
CA ASN A 193 3.44 -5.76 2.52
C ASN A 193 3.41 -4.39 1.81
N ALA A 194 3.85 -4.34 0.55
CA ALA A 194 3.91 -3.09 -0.19
C ALA A 194 2.54 -2.41 -0.21
N ASN A 195 2.47 -1.14 0.21
CA ASN A 195 1.25 -0.34 0.24
C ASN A 195 1.21 0.73 -0.86
N VAL A 196 2.31 0.87 -1.62
CA VAL A 196 2.39 1.65 -2.85
C VAL A 196 2.97 0.78 -3.96
N LEU A 197 2.32 0.79 -5.13
CA LEU A 197 2.80 0.15 -6.36
C LEU A 197 3.36 1.23 -7.29
N THR A 198 4.51 0.99 -7.92
CA THR A 198 4.99 1.84 -9.01
C THR A 198 5.14 1.08 -10.31
N LEU A 199 4.84 1.75 -11.41
CA LEU A 199 4.82 1.18 -12.77
C LEU A 199 5.59 2.09 -13.73
N GLY A 200 6.21 1.49 -14.74
CA GLY A 200 6.89 2.20 -15.83
C GLY A 200 6.09 2.16 -17.12
N ALA A 201 5.43 3.27 -17.48
CA ALA A 201 4.60 3.33 -18.69
C ALA A 201 5.40 3.12 -19.99
N GLY A 202 6.70 3.43 -19.98
CA GLY A 202 7.60 3.17 -21.11
C GLY A 202 8.11 1.73 -21.19
N LEU A 203 7.84 0.90 -20.18
CA LEU A 203 8.38 -0.47 -20.06
C LEU A 203 7.30 -1.55 -20.17
N ILE A 204 6.04 -1.24 -19.84
CA ILE A 204 4.93 -2.19 -19.90
C ILE A 204 3.71 -1.60 -20.62
N GLY A 205 3.00 -2.45 -21.37
CA GLY A 205 1.74 -2.09 -22.03
C GLY A 205 0.55 -2.06 -21.08
N ALA A 206 -0.51 -1.35 -21.47
CA ALA A 206 -1.69 -1.12 -20.61
C ALA A 206 -2.39 -2.40 -20.12
N ASN A 207 -2.49 -3.44 -20.97
CA ASN A 207 -3.11 -4.71 -20.56
C ASN A 207 -2.31 -5.43 -19.48
N LEU A 208 -0.98 -5.47 -19.61
CA LEU A 208 -0.11 -6.05 -18.60
C LEU A 208 -0.15 -5.23 -17.30
N ALA A 209 -0.13 -3.90 -17.40
CA ALA A 209 -0.27 -3.02 -16.24
C ALA A 209 -1.57 -3.26 -15.48
N GLN A 210 -2.71 -3.45 -16.18
CA GLN A 210 -3.99 -3.79 -15.54
C GLN A 210 -3.92 -5.13 -14.80
N GLN A 211 -3.30 -6.14 -15.40
CA GLN A 211 -3.10 -7.44 -14.74
C GLN A 211 -2.24 -7.30 -13.49
N ILE A 212 -1.12 -6.57 -13.57
CA ILE A 212 -0.23 -6.31 -12.43
C ILE A 212 -0.99 -5.61 -11.30
N VAL A 213 -1.74 -4.55 -11.60
CA VAL A 213 -2.54 -3.81 -10.61
C VAL A 213 -3.58 -4.71 -9.97
N GLN A 214 -4.31 -5.50 -10.77
CA GLN A 214 -5.31 -6.43 -10.26
C GLN A 214 -4.68 -7.45 -9.31
N THR A 215 -3.60 -8.13 -9.75
CA THR A 215 -2.85 -9.09 -8.93
C THR A 215 -2.37 -8.45 -7.64
N TRP A 216 -1.82 -7.23 -7.71
CA TRP A 216 -1.30 -6.52 -6.54
C TRP A 216 -2.40 -6.14 -5.55
N LEU A 217 -3.56 -5.69 -6.03
CA LEU A 217 -4.68 -5.33 -5.15
C LEU A 217 -5.31 -6.54 -4.46
N THR A 218 -5.33 -7.71 -5.11
CA THR A 218 -5.93 -8.93 -4.56
C THR A 218 -4.95 -9.85 -3.84
N THR A 219 -3.64 -9.55 -3.85
CA THR A 219 -2.67 -10.35 -3.12
C THR A 219 -2.60 -9.88 -1.66
N ASP A 220 -2.91 -10.81 -0.76
CA ASP A 220 -2.82 -10.61 0.68
C ASP A 220 -1.38 -10.62 1.19
N PHE A 221 -1.17 -10.01 2.36
CA PHE A 221 0.11 -10.07 3.02
C PHE A 221 0.30 -11.42 3.72
N GLY A 222 1.42 -12.09 3.47
CA GLY A 222 1.71 -13.43 4.00
C GLY A 222 2.07 -13.49 5.49
N GLY A 223 2.34 -12.35 6.15
CA GLY A 223 2.58 -12.31 7.60
C GLY A 223 3.82 -13.06 8.09
N ASP A 224 3.80 -13.56 9.32
CA ASP A 224 4.85 -14.41 9.92
C ASP A 224 6.30 -13.94 9.74
N ARG A 225 7.12 -14.75 9.05
CA ARG A 225 8.52 -14.46 8.75
C ARG A 225 8.67 -13.18 7.93
N HIS A 226 7.65 -12.83 7.14
CA HIS A 226 7.60 -11.61 6.33
C HIS A 226 7.31 -10.40 7.22
N ALA A 227 6.37 -10.50 8.16
CA ALA A 227 6.08 -9.43 9.13
C ALA A 227 7.34 -9.02 9.90
N ARG A 228 8.11 -9.99 10.41
CA ARG A 228 9.39 -9.71 11.07
C ARG A 228 10.40 -8.95 10.19
N ARG A 229 10.40 -9.19 8.88
CA ARG A 229 11.31 -8.51 7.94
C ARG A 229 10.82 -7.10 7.62
N VAL A 230 9.51 -6.93 7.43
CA VAL A 230 8.86 -5.62 7.29
C VAL A 230 9.12 -4.75 8.52
N ASP A 231 8.99 -5.31 9.73
CA ASP A 231 9.29 -4.59 10.98
C ASP A 231 10.74 -4.08 11.03
N LYS A 232 11.70 -4.83 10.46
CA LYS A 232 13.10 -4.37 10.36
C LYS A 232 13.27 -3.22 9.37
N ILE A 233 12.53 -3.21 8.25
CA ILE A 233 12.53 -2.09 7.30
C ILE A 233 12.02 -0.82 8.01
N LEU A 234 10.87 -0.93 8.69
CA LEU A 234 10.29 0.18 9.45
C LEU A 234 11.18 0.62 10.63
N ALA A 235 11.92 -0.30 11.24
CA ALA A 235 12.89 0.05 12.28
C ALA A 235 14.09 0.82 11.73
N ILE A 236 14.51 0.57 10.47
CA ILE A 236 15.57 1.36 9.81
C ILE A 236 15.05 2.78 9.57
N GLU A 237 13.83 2.93 9.04
CA GLU A 237 13.20 4.23 8.80
C GLU A 237 13.21 5.11 10.06
N LYS A 238 12.79 4.55 11.21
CA LYS A 238 12.77 5.26 12.50
C LYS A 238 14.13 5.77 12.97
N ARG A 239 15.25 5.23 12.47
CA ARG A 239 16.60 5.72 12.83
C ARG A 239 16.95 7.02 12.12
N PHE A 240 16.27 7.34 11.03
CA PHE A 240 16.53 8.51 10.20
C PHE A 240 15.43 9.57 10.29
N ASN A 241 14.25 9.21 10.81
CA ASN A 241 13.23 10.19 11.18
C ASN A 241 13.67 10.92 12.45
N LYS A 242 13.86 12.24 12.36
CA LYS A 242 14.17 13.12 13.49
C LYS A 242 12.89 13.61 14.17
#